data_AF-A0A6J8BW35-F1
#
_entry.id   AF-A0A6J8BW35-F1
#
_cell.length_a   1.000
_cell.length_b   1.000
_cell.length_c   1.000
_cell.angle_alpha   90.00
_cell.angle_beta   90.00
_cell.angle_gamma   90.00
#
_symmetry.space_group_name_H-M   'P 1'
#
loop_
_entity.id
_entity.type
_entity.pdbx_description
1 polymer ?
#
loop_
_entity_poly.entity_id
_entity_poly.type
_entity_poly.pdbx_seq_one_letter_code
_entity_poly.pdbx_strand_id
1 'polypeptide(L)'
;MCGNIRKGSKTTLSISACLPSTGGRNSIDEYMDTIDQLNEIIIKYQDTHEIVIGADLNEDLGNEERQNKRKKYLQQLIADYSLGYENTGRTFIKTNGEECSEFEYFLHKSRHMQVAEKEVLKDVISNHSDHYPIRCEFKTGLPKISTHQTNNLQQIQPTIKWDKVDQDLYLAIINEQVDTIAESPAETAKDANLLISKMHQMLTKAAIETSSKKSRYKAKPKLKVWTPIIKSSLKEMRKCYDVWNRNGKPTNPADKSYQDRINTRKKFKKQVKVEQAGERDREKQEILETVSCTTNS
;
A
#
# COMPACT_ATOMS: atom_id res chain seq x y z
N MET A 1 -25.95 -18.88 25.60
CA MET A 1 -27.08 -19.00 24.65
C MET A 1 -26.50 -19.06 23.25
N CYS A 2 -26.49 -20.24 22.64
CA CYS A 2 -26.03 -20.43 21.26
C CYS A 2 -27.11 -19.89 20.32
N GLY A 3 -26.87 -18.71 19.75
CA GLY A 3 -27.74 -18.14 18.72
C GLY A 3 -27.71 -19.03 17.49
N ASN A 4 -28.89 -19.38 16.99
CA ASN A 4 -29.10 -20.08 15.72
C ASN A 4 -28.33 -19.39 14.59
N ILE A 5 -27.18 -19.94 14.20
CA ILE A 5 -26.55 -19.62 12.92
C ILE A 5 -27.52 -20.14 11.86
N ARG A 6 -28.14 -19.24 11.10
CA ARG A 6 -29.00 -19.63 9.98
C ARG A 6 -28.19 -20.54 9.06
N LYS A 7 -28.63 -21.79 8.90
CA LYS A 7 -28.19 -22.67 7.81
C LYS A 7 -28.34 -21.89 6.50
N GLY A 8 -27.23 -21.43 5.92
CA GLY A 8 -27.19 -20.68 4.66
C GLY A 8 -26.44 -19.34 4.67
N SER A 9 -25.94 -18.83 5.81
CA SER A 9 -25.08 -17.63 5.77
C SER A 9 -23.63 -18.00 5.43
N LYS A 10 -23.16 -17.62 4.24
CA LYS A 10 -21.73 -17.73 3.88
C LYS A 10 -20.88 -16.83 4.77
N THR A 11 -19.68 -17.29 5.12
CA THR A 11 -18.67 -16.50 5.86
C THR A 11 -18.07 -15.45 4.93
N THR A 12 -17.66 -14.28 5.41
CA THR A 12 -16.93 -13.32 4.57
C THR A 12 -15.45 -13.66 4.50
N LEU A 13 -14.91 -13.74 3.27
CA LEU A 13 -13.48 -13.78 3.00
C LEU A 13 -13.04 -12.41 2.48
N SER A 14 -12.14 -11.75 3.21
CA SER A 14 -11.50 -10.51 2.78
C SER A 14 -10.12 -10.81 2.22
N ILE A 15 -9.89 -10.44 0.97
CA ILE A 15 -8.61 -10.60 0.27
C ILE A 15 -7.99 -9.22 0.11
N SER A 16 -6.74 -9.08 0.54
CA SER A 16 -5.93 -7.88 0.30
C SER A 16 -4.87 -8.22 -0.75
N ALA A 17 -4.83 -7.51 -1.87
CA ALA A 17 -3.87 -7.78 -2.94
C ALA A 17 -3.14 -6.49 -3.40
N CYS A 18 -1.94 -6.67 -3.94
CA CYS A 18 -1.18 -5.62 -4.62
C CYS A 18 -0.66 -6.23 -5.92
N LEU A 19 -1.20 -5.78 -7.06
CA LEU A 19 -0.85 -6.33 -8.37
C LEU A 19 0.44 -5.67 -8.89
N PRO A 20 1.25 -6.37 -9.69
CA PRO A 20 2.51 -5.83 -10.21
C PRO A 20 2.34 -4.50 -10.95
N SER A 21 3.18 -3.50 -10.62
CA SER A 21 3.20 -2.21 -11.31
C SER A 21 3.77 -2.32 -12.73
N THR A 22 3.51 -1.31 -13.58
CA THR A 22 4.12 -1.22 -14.91
C THR A 22 5.58 -0.76 -14.80
N GLY A 23 6.52 -1.42 -15.50
CA GLY A 23 7.92 -0.95 -15.59
C GLY A 23 8.98 -2.05 -15.55
N GLY A 24 8.62 -3.26 -15.11
CA GLY A 24 9.48 -4.44 -15.18
C GLY A 24 9.48 -5.11 -16.56
N ARG A 25 10.57 -5.79 -16.90
CA ARG A 25 10.72 -6.55 -18.18
C ARG A 25 9.62 -7.61 -18.36
N ASN A 26 9.14 -8.19 -17.26
CA ASN A 26 8.12 -9.24 -17.22
C ASN A 26 6.80 -8.76 -16.59
N SER A 27 6.57 -7.45 -16.54
CA SER A 27 5.44 -6.84 -15.81
C SER A 27 4.05 -7.20 -16.32
N ILE A 28 3.94 -7.82 -17.50
CA ILE A 28 2.68 -8.36 -18.02
C ILE A 28 2.46 -9.77 -17.50
N ASP A 29 3.48 -10.63 -17.61
CA ASP A 29 3.36 -12.04 -17.22
C ASP A 29 3.18 -12.17 -15.70
N GLU A 30 3.99 -11.44 -14.90
CA GLU A 30 3.82 -11.39 -13.44
C GLU A 30 2.43 -10.90 -13.02
N TYR A 31 1.87 -9.95 -13.79
CA TYR A 31 0.54 -9.43 -13.53
C TYR A 31 -0.55 -10.48 -13.82
N MET A 32 -0.42 -11.20 -14.93
CA MET A 32 -1.35 -12.28 -15.30
C MET A 32 -1.25 -13.43 -14.29
N ASP A 33 -0.05 -13.84 -13.90
CA ASP A 33 0.16 -14.88 -12.87
C ASP A 33 -0.49 -14.50 -11.53
N THR A 34 -0.39 -13.22 -11.14
CA THR A 34 -1.03 -12.72 -9.91
C THR A 34 -2.55 -12.78 -10.00
N ILE A 35 -3.12 -12.48 -11.17
CA ILE A 35 -4.56 -12.62 -11.44
C ILE A 35 -4.98 -14.10 -11.40
N ASP A 36 -4.17 -15.00 -11.95
CA ASP A 36 -4.45 -16.44 -11.93
C ASP A 36 -4.45 -17.01 -10.51
N GLN A 37 -3.51 -16.59 -9.66
CA GLN A 37 -3.53 -16.93 -8.23
C GLN A 37 -4.78 -16.40 -7.54
N LEU A 38 -5.21 -15.18 -7.87
CA LEU A 38 -6.46 -14.63 -7.32
C LEU A 38 -7.67 -15.42 -7.80
N ASN A 39 -7.69 -15.82 -9.07
CA ASN A 39 -8.70 -16.69 -9.66
C ASN A 39 -8.81 -18.03 -8.91
N GLU A 40 -7.70 -18.70 -8.63
CA GLU A 40 -7.68 -19.95 -7.86
C GLU A 40 -8.28 -19.79 -6.46
N ILE A 41 -7.97 -18.68 -5.77
CA ILE A 41 -8.55 -18.38 -4.46
C ILE A 41 -10.05 -18.19 -4.58
N ILE A 42 -10.53 -17.44 -5.59
CA ILE A 42 -11.96 -17.23 -5.81
C ILE A 42 -12.65 -18.58 -6.07
N ILE A 43 -12.12 -19.41 -6.97
CA ILE A 43 -12.67 -20.74 -7.29
C ILE A 43 -12.80 -21.59 -6.02
N LYS A 44 -11.75 -21.61 -5.20
CA LYS A 44 -11.69 -22.43 -4.00
C LYS A 44 -12.73 -22.03 -2.95
N TYR A 45 -13.04 -20.74 -2.83
CA TYR A 45 -13.84 -20.22 -1.72
C TYR A 45 -15.21 -19.67 -2.13
N GLN A 46 -15.52 -19.49 -3.41
CA GLN A 46 -16.77 -18.86 -3.87
C GLN A 46 -18.05 -19.54 -3.39
N ASP A 47 -18.03 -20.86 -3.18
CA ASP A 47 -19.21 -21.62 -2.74
C ASP A 47 -19.45 -21.53 -1.23
N THR A 48 -18.38 -21.26 -0.46
CA THR A 48 -18.41 -21.26 1.00
C THR A 48 -18.37 -19.85 1.59
N HIS A 49 -17.87 -18.88 0.85
CA HIS A 49 -17.64 -17.52 1.31
C HIS A 49 -18.28 -16.45 0.41
N GLU A 50 -18.65 -15.33 1.02
CA GLU A 50 -18.81 -14.05 0.32
C GLU A 50 -17.43 -13.40 0.22
N ILE A 51 -16.99 -13.11 -1.00
CA ILE A 51 -15.63 -12.62 -1.27
C ILE A 51 -15.66 -11.10 -1.45
N VAL A 52 -14.76 -10.42 -0.73
CA VAL A 52 -14.42 -9.00 -0.93
C VAL A 52 -12.93 -8.89 -1.15
N ILE A 53 -12.53 -8.20 -2.22
CA ILE A 53 -11.13 -8.01 -2.60
C ILE A 53 -10.83 -6.52 -2.50
N GLY A 54 -10.03 -6.10 -1.53
CA GLY A 54 -9.45 -4.76 -1.50
C GLY A 54 -8.05 -4.80 -2.09
N ALA A 55 -7.78 -4.08 -3.17
CA ALA A 55 -6.50 -4.20 -3.85
C ALA A 55 -6.01 -2.91 -4.48
N ASP A 56 -4.68 -2.73 -4.48
CA ASP A 56 -3.99 -1.90 -5.48
C ASP A 56 -3.89 -2.74 -6.75
N LEU A 57 -4.74 -2.43 -7.72
CA LEU A 57 -4.80 -3.15 -8.99
C LEU A 57 -3.71 -2.70 -9.97
N ASN A 58 -3.00 -1.60 -9.72
CA ASN A 58 -2.04 -1.03 -10.66
C ASN A 58 -2.57 -0.90 -12.11
N GLU A 59 -3.88 -0.78 -12.26
CA GLU A 59 -4.62 -0.57 -13.50
C GLU A 59 -5.82 0.32 -13.23
N ASP A 60 -6.04 1.29 -14.11
CA ASP A 60 -7.15 2.21 -14.02
C ASP A 60 -8.35 1.67 -14.78
N LEU A 61 -9.31 1.11 -14.06
CA LEU A 61 -10.52 0.52 -14.62
C LEU A 61 -11.42 1.58 -15.28
N GLY A 62 -11.44 2.81 -14.75
CA GLY A 62 -12.23 3.92 -15.27
C GLY A 62 -11.66 4.57 -16.55
N ASN A 63 -10.38 4.35 -16.86
CA ASN A 63 -9.77 4.91 -18.07
C ASN A 63 -10.12 4.09 -19.33
N GLU A 64 -11.19 4.44 -20.03
CA GLU A 64 -11.66 3.73 -21.23
C GLU A 64 -10.66 3.78 -22.41
N GLU A 65 -9.88 4.85 -22.53
CA GLU A 65 -8.91 5.06 -23.61
C GLU A 65 -7.72 4.09 -23.52
N ARG A 66 -7.40 3.60 -22.32
CA ARG A 66 -6.24 2.73 -22.06
C ARG A 66 -6.65 1.26 -22.00
N GLN A 67 -6.91 0.66 -23.15
CA GLN A 67 -7.21 -0.79 -23.26
C GLN A 67 -5.96 -1.62 -23.52
N ASN A 68 -5.25 -1.99 -22.45
CA ASN A 68 -4.07 -2.85 -22.52
C ASN A 68 -4.39 -4.32 -22.16
N LYS A 69 -3.43 -5.24 -22.36
CA LYS A 69 -3.60 -6.68 -22.08
C LYS A 69 -3.91 -6.96 -20.59
N ARG A 70 -3.25 -6.25 -19.66
CA ARG A 70 -3.45 -6.38 -18.20
C ARG A 70 -4.88 -6.01 -17.82
N LYS A 71 -5.37 -4.86 -18.29
CA LYS A 71 -6.73 -4.39 -18.06
C LYS A 71 -7.77 -5.37 -18.61
N LYS A 72 -7.59 -5.88 -19.83
CA LYS A 72 -8.49 -6.88 -20.42
C LYS A 72 -8.55 -8.15 -19.58
N TYR A 73 -7.40 -8.63 -19.10
CA TYR A 73 -7.32 -9.85 -18.29
C TYR A 73 -8.00 -9.68 -16.92
N LEU A 74 -7.76 -8.54 -16.26
CA LEU A 74 -8.46 -8.19 -15.02
C LEU A 74 -9.97 -8.03 -15.24
N GLN A 75 -10.39 -7.39 -16.33
CA GLN A 75 -11.82 -7.25 -16.67
C GLN A 75 -12.48 -8.60 -16.96
N GLN A 76 -11.75 -9.56 -17.53
CA GLN A 76 -12.24 -10.93 -17.72
C GLN A 76 -12.51 -11.60 -16.37
N LEU A 77 -11.57 -11.53 -15.41
CA LEU A 77 -11.78 -12.05 -14.05
C LEU A 77 -13.02 -11.41 -13.39
N ILE A 78 -13.14 -10.08 -13.50
CA ILE A 78 -14.28 -9.33 -12.96
C ILE A 78 -15.60 -9.83 -13.57
N ALA A 79 -15.63 -10.05 -14.89
CA ALA A 79 -16.80 -10.56 -15.60
C ALA A 79 -17.15 -12.00 -15.20
N ASP A 80 -16.16 -12.89 -15.19
CA ASP A 80 -16.34 -14.33 -14.91
C ASP A 80 -17.01 -14.57 -13.55
N TYR A 81 -16.65 -13.76 -12.56
CA TYR A 81 -17.22 -13.87 -11.20
C TYR A 81 -18.31 -12.85 -10.90
N SER A 82 -18.69 -12.03 -11.89
CA SER A 82 -19.65 -10.94 -11.72
C SER A 82 -19.32 -10.03 -10.53
N LEU A 83 -18.04 -9.66 -10.43
CA LEU A 83 -17.57 -8.74 -9.40
C LEU A 83 -18.02 -7.32 -9.75
N GLY A 84 -18.68 -6.66 -8.81
CA GLY A 84 -18.94 -5.24 -8.84
C GLY A 84 -17.72 -4.47 -8.33
N TYR A 85 -17.52 -3.30 -8.91
CA TYR A 85 -16.63 -2.27 -8.40
C TYR A 85 -17.25 -0.91 -8.72
N GLU A 86 -16.99 0.08 -7.87
CA GLU A 86 -17.41 1.45 -8.07
C GLU A 86 -16.17 2.33 -8.21
N ASN A 87 -16.19 3.31 -9.11
CA ASN A 87 -15.12 4.29 -9.20
C ASN A 87 -15.24 5.27 -8.03
N THR A 88 -14.11 5.53 -7.36
CA THR A 88 -13.96 6.41 -6.20
C THR A 88 -13.23 7.71 -6.51
N GLY A 89 -12.68 7.83 -7.71
CA GLY A 89 -11.82 8.93 -8.09
C GLY A 89 -10.35 8.61 -7.86
N ARG A 90 -9.49 9.56 -8.23
CA ARG A 90 -8.05 9.34 -8.29
C ARG A 90 -7.45 9.06 -6.92
N THR A 91 -6.74 7.96 -6.81
CA THR A 91 -6.09 7.50 -5.59
C THR A 91 -4.57 7.60 -5.68
N PHE A 92 -3.99 7.63 -6.88
CA PHE A 92 -2.54 7.72 -7.07
C PHE A 92 -2.07 9.15 -7.39
N ILE A 93 -0.96 9.54 -6.76
CA ILE A 93 -0.27 10.83 -6.91
C ILE A 93 1.08 10.62 -7.58
N LYS A 94 1.25 11.18 -8.77
CA LYS A 94 2.53 11.16 -9.49
C LYS A 94 3.65 11.84 -8.70
N THR A 95 4.89 11.57 -9.09
CA THR A 95 6.09 12.20 -8.50
C THR A 95 6.10 13.74 -8.62
N ASN A 96 5.44 14.29 -9.65
CA ASN A 96 5.24 15.74 -9.83
C ASN A 96 4.14 16.33 -8.93
N GLY A 97 3.42 15.50 -8.16
CA GLY A 97 2.37 15.90 -7.23
C GLY A 97 0.98 16.02 -7.85
N GLU A 98 0.79 15.59 -9.09
CA GLU A 98 -0.52 15.54 -9.76
C GLU A 98 -1.26 14.24 -9.45
N GLU A 99 -2.55 14.35 -9.14
CA GLU A 99 -3.44 13.19 -9.08
C GLU A 99 -3.70 12.68 -10.50
N CYS A 100 -3.46 11.40 -10.77
CA CYS A 100 -3.59 10.91 -12.15
C CYS A 100 -4.53 9.72 -12.34
N SER A 101 -4.46 8.71 -11.48
CA SER A 101 -5.09 7.41 -11.74
C SER A 101 -5.78 6.88 -10.51
N GLU A 102 -6.80 6.05 -10.73
CA GLU A 102 -7.43 5.25 -9.69
C GLU A 102 -6.88 3.83 -9.77
N PHE A 103 -6.11 3.42 -8.76
CA PHE A 103 -5.53 2.08 -8.68
C PHE A 103 -6.08 1.25 -7.51
N GLU A 104 -6.61 1.89 -6.47
CA GLU A 104 -7.18 1.19 -5.32
C GLU A 104 -8.68 0.90 -5.56
N TYR A 105 -9.04 -0.38 -5.54
CA TYR A 105 -10.44 -0.80 -5.73
C TYR A 105 -10.88 -1.79 -4.65
N PHE A 106 -12.20 -1.82 -4.42
CA PHE A 106 -12.86 -2.93 -3.76
C PHE A 106 -13.69 -3.67 -4.81
N LEU A 107 -13.34 -4.93 -5.07
CA LEU A 107 -14.12 -5.85 -5.90
C LEU A 107 -14.99 -6.72 -4.99
N HIS A 108 -16.28 -6.82 -5.27
CA HIS A 108 -17.21 -7.57 -4.41
C HIS A 108 -18.40 -8.12 -5.20
N LYS A 109 -19.07 -9.15 -4.69
CA LYS A 109 -20.29 -9.68 -5.31
C LYS A 109 -21.52 -8.88 -4.86
N SER A 110 -22.21 -8.24 -5.81
CA SER A 110 -23.28 -7.25 -5.53
C SER A 110 -24.55 -7.84 -4.89
N ARG A 111 -24.78 -9.16 -4.94
CA ARG A 111 -26.04 -9.76 -4.48
C ARG A 111 -26.23 -9.77 -2.96
N HIS A 112 -25.15 -9.79 -2.19
CA HIS A 112 -25.20 -9.93 -0.71
C HIS A 112 -24.48 -8.79 0.04
N MET A 113 -23.73 -7.97 -0.68
CA MET A 113 -23.00 -6.82 -0.15
C MET A 113 -23.30 -5.60 -1.02
N GLN A 114 -24.08 -4.69 -0.46
CA GLN A 114 -24.31 -3.38 -1.06
C GLN A 114 -23.29 -2.40 -0.46
N VAL A 115 -22.58 -1.69 -1.33
CA VAL A 115 -21.73 -0.58 -0.90
C VAL A 115 -22.64 0.51 -0.34
N ALA A 116 -22.42 0.84 0.92
CA ALA A 116 -23.14 1.88 1.63
C ALA A 116 -22.52 3.25 1.35
N GLU A 117 -21.20 3.28 1.38
CA GLU A 117 -20.38 4.47 1.25
C GLU A 117 -19.00 4.05 0.76
N LYS A 118 -18.43 4.84 -0.16
CA LYS A 118 -17.06 4.68 -0.64
C LYS A 118 -16.42 6.07 -0.74
N GLU A 119 -15.26 6.26 -0.11
CA GLU A 119 -14.56 7.56 -0.11
C GLU A 119 -13.03 7.41 -0.23
N VAL A 120 -12.40 8.39 -0.88
CA VAL A 120 -10.94 8.54 -0.90
C VAL A 120 -10.51 9.47 0.23
N LEU A 121 -9.65 8.96 1.12
CA LEU A 121 -9.18 9.68 2.30
C LEU A 121 -7.95 10.55 1.99
N LYS A 122 -8.19 11.72 1.38
CA LYS A 122 -7.10 12.62 0.96
C LYS A 122 -6.33 13.29 2.10
N ASP A 123 -6.93 13.41 3.29
CA ASP A 123 -6.38 14.17 4.43
C ASP A 123 -5.81 13.32 5.57
N VAL A 124 -5.38 12.09 5.29
CA VAL A 124 -4.75 11.22 6.30
C VAL A 124 -3.34 11.74 6.66
N ILE A 125 -3.22 12.32 7.86
CA ILE A 125 -2.02 13.02 8.36
C ILE A 125 -0.76 12.12 8.37
N SER A 126 -0.93 10.83 8.59
CA SER A 126 0.14 9.82 8.64
C SER A 126 0.42 9.13 7.31
N ASN A 127 -0.26 9.51 6.22
CA ASN A 127 -0.01 8.84 4.96
C ASN A 127 1.37 9.24 4.39
N HIS A 128 2.20 8.22 4.19
CA HIS A 128 3.54 8.33 3.64
C HIS A 128 3.65 7.76 2.23
N SER A 129 2.57 7.17 1.72
CA SER A 129 2.45 6.64 0.35
C SER A 129 2.12 7.76 -0.65
N ASP A 130 2.44 7.51 -1.91
CA ASP A 130 1.92 8.18 -3.09
C ASP A 130 0.50 7.76 -3.48
N HIS A 131 -0.10 6.82 -2.75
CA HIS A 131 -1.49 6.40 -2.88
C HIS A 131 -2.34 6.94 -1.70
N TYR A 132 -3.54 7.41 -1.99
CA TYR A 132 -4.54 7.78 -1.00
C TYR A 132 -5.29 6.52 -0.52
N PRO A 133 -5.50 6.35 0.80
CA PRO A 133 -6.33 5.27 1.30
C PRO A 133 -7.77 5.43 0.84
N ILE A 134 -8.45 4.30 0.64
CA ILE A 134 -9.89 4.26 0.37
C ILE A 134 -10.63 3.63 1.55
N ARG A 135 -11.76 4.22 1.94
CA ARG A 135 -12.71 3.64 2.89
C ARG A 135 -13.91 3.14 2.09
N CYS A 136 -14.29 1.89 2.32
CA CYS A 136 -15.52 1.32 1.78
C CYS A 136 -16.32 0.71 2.93
N GLU A 137 -17.58 1.10 3.06
CA GLU A 137 -18.52 0.54 4.01
C GLU A 137 -19.51 -0.36 3.27
N PHE A 138 -19.67 -1.59 3.74
CA PHE A 138 -20.60 -2.56 3.18
C PHE A 138 -21.79 -2.74 4.13
N LYS A 139 -23.02 -2.58 3.60
CA LYS A 139 -24.21 -3.05 4.29
C LYS A 139 -24.29 -4.56 4.14
N THR A 140 -24.20 -5.27 5.26
CA THR A 140 -24.27 -6.72 5.30
C THR A 140 -25.41 -7.18 6.22
N GLY A 141 -26.12 -8.22 5.81
CA GLY A 141 -27.09 -8.93 6.64
C GLY A 141 -26.45 -9.97 7.57
N LEU A 142 -25.12 -10.05 7.60
CA LEU A 142 -24.39 -11.00 8.44
C LEU A 142 -24.47 -10.60 9.92
N PRO A 143 -24.65 -11.57 10.83
CA PRO A 143 -24.67 -11.30 12.25
C PRO A 143 -23.32 -10.71 12.69
N LYS A 144 -23.36 -9.63 13.47
CA LYS A 144 -22.17 -9.00 14.05
C LYS A 144 -21.46 -10.04 14.93
N ILE A 145 -20.29 -10.51 14.48
CA ILE A 145 -19.46 -11.40 15.29
C ILE A 145 -18.97 -10.58 16.49
N SER A 146 -19.28 -11.06 17.70
CA SER A 146 -18.79 -10.47 18.93
C SER A 146 -17.26 -10.43 18.90
N THR A 147 -16.68 -9.23 18.99
CA THR A 147 -15.24 -8.95 18.97
C THR A 147 -14.47 -9.52 20.17
N HIS A 148 -15.11 -10.34 21.03
CA HIS A 148 -14.51 -10.90 22.23
C HIS A 148 -13.70 -12.20 22.03
N GLN A 149 -13.58 -12.74 20.81
CA GLN A 149 -12.85 -13.98 20.55
C GLN A 149 -11.47 -13.81 19.88
N THR A 150 -11.00 -12.60 19.63
CA THR A 150 -9.68 -12.35 19.01
C THR A 150 -8.49 -12.34 19.99
N ASN A 151 -8.62 -12.99 21.16
CA ASN A 151 -7.57 -12.96 22.20
C ASN A 151 -6.29 -13.75 21.87
N ASN A 152 -6.20 -14.45 20.72
CA ASN A 152 -5.01 -15.24 20.37
C ASN A 152 -4.26 -14.76 19.12
N LEU A 153 -4.68 -13.69 18.46
CA LEU A 153 -3.96 -13.10 17.30
C LEU A 153 -3.17 -11.82 17.65
N GLN A 154 -3.14 -11.41 18.92
CA GLN A 154 -2.32 -10.29 19.41
C GLN A 154 -0.84 -10.66 19.66
N GLN A 155 -0.26 -11.58 18.88
CA GLN A 155 1.18 -11.51 18.67
C GLN A 155 1.42 -10.45 17.61
N ILE A 156 1.57 -9.22 18.10
CA ILE A 156 2.04 -8.06 17.35
C ILE A 156 3.24 -8.51 16.52
N GLN A 157 3.05 -8.53 15.20
CA GLN A 157 4.12 -8.75 14.25
C GLN A 157 5.25 -7.76 14.55
N PRO A 158 6.46 -8.21 14.90
CA PRO A 158 7.57 -7.31 15.05
C PRO A 158 7.91 -6.79 13.65
N THR A 159 7.48 -5.57 13.35
CA THR A 159 7.88 -4.88 12.13
C THR A 159 9.40 -4.78 12.12
N ILE A 160 10.04 -5.44 11.15
CA ILE A 160 11.50 -5.38 10.97
C ILE A 160 11.88 -3.92 10.74
N LYS A 161 12.72 -3.40 11.63
CA LYS A 161 13.30 -2.07 11.48
C LYS A 161 14.55 -2.20 10.64
N TRP A 162 14.38 -2.19 9.32
CA TRP A 162 15.47 -2.35 8.34
C TRP A 162 16.61 -1.33 8.53
N ASP A 163 16.36 -0.20 9.20
CA ASP A 163 17.38 0.80 9.59
C ASP A 163 18.26 0.37 10.78
N LYS A 164 17.91 -0.71 11.46
CA LYS A 164 18.60 -1.24 12.65
C LYS A 164 19.14 -2.65 12.47
N VAL A 165 18.68 -3.35 11.44
CA VAL A 165 19.05 -4.72 11.10
C VAL A 165 20.25 -4.73 10.17
N ASP A 166 21.22 -5.60 10.44
CA ASP A 166 22.23 -5.98 9.44
C ASP A 166 21.58 -6.90 8.40
N GLN A 167 21.32 -6.36 7.21
CA GLN A 167 20.54 -7.03 6.17
C GLN A 167 21.24 -8.28 5.64
N ASP A 168 22.56 -8.27 5.49
CA ASP A 168 23.31 -9.39 4.94
C ASP A 168 23.31 -10.56 5.93
N LEU A 169 23.51 -10.26 7.21
CA LEU A 169 23.42 -11.26 8.28
C LEU A 169 21.98 -11.78 8.45
N TYR A 170 20.98 -10.91 8.33
CA TYR A 170 19.58 -11.30 8.39
C TYR A 170 19.25 -12.31 7.28
N LEU A 171 19.64 -12.01 6.04
CA LEU A 171 19.41 -12.91 4.91
C LEU A 171 20.16 -14.23 5.06
N ALA A 172 21.39 -14.21 5.60
CA ALA A 172 22.12 -15.44 5.89
C ALA A 172 21.38 -16.36 6.87
N ILE A 173 20.85 -15.82 7.97
CA ILE A 173 20.08 -16.59 8.98
C ILE A 173 18.77 -17.14 8.39
N ILE A 174 18.07 -16.35 7.57
CA ILE A 174 16.84 -16.81 6.90
C ILE A 174 17.16 -17.92 5.91
N ASN A 175 18.18 -17.76 5.07
CA ASN A 175 18.55 -18.74 4.06
C ASN A 175 19.00 -20.07 4.69
N GLU A 176 19.63 -20.05 5.85
CA GLU A 176 19.99 -21.28 6.59
C GLU A 176 18.75 -22.04 7.11
N GLN A 177 17.67 -21.33 7.44
CA GLN A 177 16.48 -21.92 8.07
C GLN A 177 15.32 -22.16 7.10
N VAL A 178 15.33 -21.52 5.92
CA VAL A 178 14.23 -21.59 4.95
C VAL A 178 14.11 -22.99 4.34
N ASP A 179 15.25 -23.65 4.07
CA ASP A 179 15.28 -25.00 3.51
C ASP A 179 14.64 -26.01 4.48
N THR A 180 14.87 -25.85 5.78
CA THR A 180 14.26 -26.68 6.83
C THR A 180 12.73 -26.52 6.90
N ILE A 181 12.20 -25.34 6.56
CA ILE A 181 10.75 -25.09 6.54
C ILE A 181 10.15 -25.58 5.21
N ALA A 182 10.85 -25.41 4.09
CA ALA A 182 10.42 -25.83 2.76
C ALA A 182 10.25 -27.34 2.64
N GLU A 183 11.08 -28.11 3.36
CA GLU A 183 11.00 -29.58 3.42
C GLU A 183 9.85 -30.11 4.29
N SER A 184 9.15 -29.24 5.04
CA SER A 184 8.07 -29.67 5.93
C SER A 184 6.74 -29.82 5.17
N PRO A 185 6.12 -31.01 5.14
CA PRO A 185 4.85 -31.22 4.42
C PRO A 185 3.68 -30.48 5.07
N ALA A 186 2.79 -29.95 4.23
CA ALA A 186 1.60 -29.17 4.62
C ALA A 186 0.31 -29.82 4.07
N GLU A 187 -0.12 -30.93 4.67
CA GLU A 187 -1.25 -31.71 4.13
C GLU A 187 -2.61 -31.20 4.63
N THR A 188 -2.65 -30.50 5.76
CA THR A 188 -3.88 -29.96 6.35
C THR A 188 -3.80 -28.46 6.65
N ALA A 189 -4.96 -27.83 6.85
CA ALA A 189 -5.03 -26.43 7.27
C ALA A 189 -4.34 -26.17 8.64
N LYS A 190 -4.26 -27.19 9.50
CA LYS A 190 -3.54 -27.12 10.78
C LYS A 190 -2.03 -27.09 10.55
N ASP A 191 -1.53 -27.87 9.59
CA ASP A 191 -0.12 -27.92 9.22
C ASP A 191 0.32 -26.60 8.57
N ALA A 192 -0.52 -26.04 7.70
CA ALA A 192 -0.30 -24.70 7.13
C ALA A 192 -0.16 -23.63 8.22
N ASN A 193 -1.03 -23.62 9.23
CA ASN A 193 -0.94 -22.69 10.36
C ASN A 193 0.33 -22.90 11.20
N LEU A 194 0.77 -24.15 11.36
CA LEU A 194 2.01 -24.48 12.06
C LEU A 194 3.23 -23.99 11.28
N LEU A 195 3.25 -24.14 9.96
CA LEU A 195 4.32 -23.64 9.10
C LEU A 195 4.40 -22.12 9.11
N ILE A 196 3.26 -21.43 8.99
CA ILE A 196 3.18 -19.97 9.13
C ILE A 196 3.75 -19.53 10.48
N SER A 197 3.43 -20.24 11.56
CA SER A 197 3.96 -19.96 12.90
C SER A 197 5.48 -20.16 12.98
N LYS A 198 6.01 -21.22 12.36
CA LYS A 198 7.47 -21.48 12.30
C LYS A 198 8.19 -20.41 11.46
N MET A 199 7.65 -20.02 10.32
CA MET A 199 8.17 -18.93 9.50
C MET A 199 8.21 -17.62 10.29
N HIS A 200 7.16 -17.31 11.04
CA HIS A 200 7.14 -16.13 11.90
C HIS A 200 8.22 -16.17 12.99
N GLN A 201 8.42 -17.31 13.64
CA GLN A 201 9.45 -17.47 14.66
C GLN A 201 10.85 -17.27 14.07
N MET A 202 11.12 -17.85 12.90
CA MET A 202 12.37 -17.67 12.14
C MET A 202 12.62 -16.19 11.83
N LEU A 203 11.65 -15.52 11.18
CA LEU A 203 11.76 -14.10 10.80
C LEU A 203 11.99 -13.20 12.04
N THR A 204 11.26 -13.48 13.12
CA THR A 204 11.36 -12.72 14.37
C THR A 204 12.72 -12.92 15.03
N LYS A 205 13.20 -14.16 15.12
CA LYS A 205 14.49 -14.50 15.71
C LYS A 205 15.63 -13.85 14.93
N ALA A 206 15.62 -13.96 13.60
CA ALA A 206 16.59 -13.31 12.74
C ALA A 206 16.58 -11.79 12.92
N ALA A 207 15.40 -11.17 12.97
CA ALA A 207 15.28 -9.73 13.19
C ALA A 207 15.82 -9.29 14.56
N ILE A 208 15.61 -10.07 15.62
CA ILE A 208 16.13 -9.78 16.97
C ILE A 208 17.66 -9.90 17.00
N GLU A 209 18.20 -11.00 16.46
CA GLU A 209 19.65 -11.30 16.49
C GLU A 209 20.46 -10.31 15.66
N THR A 210 19.90 -9.83 14.56
CA THR A 210 20.57 -8.88 13.65
C THR A 210 20.29 -7.42 13.98
N SER A 211 19.36 -7.14 14.90
CA SER A 211 19.05 -5.77 15.33
C SER A 211 20.13 -5.22 16.25
N SER A 212 20.85 -4.21 15.76
CA SER A 212 21.76 -3.44 16.60
C SER A 212 21.01 -2.41 17.46
N LYS A 213 21.45 -2.19 18.70
CA LYS A 213 20.91 -1.11 19.57
C LYS A 213 21.20 0.29 19.03
N LYS A 214 22.19 0.45 18.14
CA LYS A 214 22.58 1.73 17.53
C LYS A 214 21.94 1.81 16.14
N SER A 215 21.01 2.74 15.93
CA SER A 215 20.50 2.99 14.58
C SER A 215 21.66 3.29 13.63
N ARG A 216 21.80 2.51 12.55
CA ARG A 216 22.65 2.92 11.43
C ARG A 216 21.95 4.12 10.82
N TYR A 217 22.29 5.33 11.27
CA TYR A 217 21.81 6.56 10.65
C TYR A 217 22.35 6.59 9.22
N LYS A 218 21.58 6.03 8.27
CA LYS A 218 21.70 6.45 6.88
C LYS A 218 21.38 7.93 6.89
N ALA A 219 22.39 8.76 6.62
CA ALA A 219 22.19 10.19 6.51
C ALA A 219 20.98 10.42 5.59
N LYS A 220 19.95 11.09 6.10
CA LYS A 220 18.78 11.43 5.26
C LYS A 220 19.34 12.08 3.98
N PRO A 221 18.93 11.64 2.79
CA PRO A 221 19.44 12.22 1.55
C PRO A 221 19.25 13.74 1.65
N LYS A 222 20.36 14.47 1.59
CA LYS A 222 20.33 15.93 1.62
C LYS A 222 19.48 16.38 0.43
N LEU A 223 18.62 17.36 0.64
CA LEU A 223 17.91 18.02 -0.46
C LEU A 223 18.94 18.49 -1.49
N LYS A 224 18.94 17.85 -2.67
CA LYS A 224 19.87 18.20 -3.77
C LYS A 224 19.55 19.57 -4.37
N VAL A 225 18.31 20.03 -4.26
CA VAL A 225 17.80 21.25 -4.88
C VAL A 225 17.44 22.28 -3.81
N TRP A 226 18.02 23.49 -3.91
CA TRP A 226 17.85 24.62 -2.98
C TRP A 226 17.49 25.92 -3.71
N THR A 227 16.40 25.90 -4.47
CA THR A 227 15.93 27.07 -5.21
C THR A 227 15.35 28.16 -4.29
N PRO A 228 15.22 29.41 -4.77
CA PRO A 228 14.58 30.49 -4.02
C PRO A 228 13.18 30.13 -3.52
N ILE A 229 12.43 29.32 -4.29
CA ILE A 229 11.10 28.82 -3.92
C ILE A 229 11.17 27.92 -2.69
N ILE A 230 12.08 26.92 -2.67
CA ILE A 230 12.29 26.05 -1.50
C ILE A 230 12.72 26.86 -0.28
N LYS A 231 13.62 27.84 -0.46
CA LYS A 231 14.11 28.70 0.63
C LYS A 231 12.98 29.55 1.22
N SER A 232 12.16 30.17 0.37
CA SER A 232 10.99 30.96 0.79
C SER A 232 10.00 30.10 1.57
N SER A 233 9.66 28.93 1.05
CA SER A 233 8.70 28.03 1.70
C SER A 233 9.21 27.40 2.98
N LEU A 234 10.51 27.15 3.08
CA LEU A 234 11.14 26.72 4.32
C LEU A 234 11.05 27.81 5.39
N LYS A 235 11.27 29.09 5.01
CA LYS A 235 11.13 30.24 5.91
C LYS A 235 9.71 30.35 6.44
N GLU A 236 8.71 30.20 5.58
CA GLU A 236 7.30 30.24 5.99
C GLU A 236 6.92 29.06 6.88
N MET A 237 7.35 27.84 6.55
CA MET A 237 7.13 26.65 7.38
C MET A 237 7.75 26.82 8.78
N ARG A 238 8.96 27.39 8.88
CA ARG A 238 9.61 27.68 10.16
C ARG A 238 8.83 28.71 10.96
N LYS A 239 8.37 29.79 10.32
CA LYS A 239 7.54 30.82 10.97
C LYS A 239 6.26 30.23 11.56
N CYS A 240 5.53 29.40 10.81
CA CYS A 240 4.32 28.73 11.31
C CYS A 240 4.63 27.72 12.42
N TYR A 241 5.77 27.01 12.34
CA TYR A 241 6.22 26.13 13.41
C TYR A 241 6.52 26.91 14.70
N ASP A 242 7.18 28.06 14.62
CA ASP A 242 7.49 28.90 15.77
C ASP A 242 6.22 29.43 16.45
N VAL A 243 5.21 29.82 15.67
CA VAL A 243 3.89 30.23 16.17
C VAL A 243 3.20 29.06 16.89
N TRP A 244 3.14 27.88 16.26
CA TRP A 244 2.58 26.67 16.87
C TRP A 244 3.32 26.28 18.16
N ASN A 245 4.64 26.42 18.20
CA ASN A 245 5.46 26.16 19.37
C ASN A 245 5.19 27.15 20.51
N ARG A 246 5.07 28.45 20.21
CA ARG A 246 4.70 29.49 21.20
C ARG A 246 3.29 29.29 21.77
N ASN A 247 2.38 28.73 20.98
CA ASN A 247 1.01 28.42 21.41
C ASN A 247 0.89 27.12 22.24
N GLY A 248 2.01 26.51 22.66
CA GLY A 248 1.99 25.31 23.48
C GLY A 248 1.80 24.01 22.69
N LYS A 249 2.05 24.03 21.38
CA LYS A 249 1.95 22.86 20.48
C LYS A 249 0.57 22.17 20.53
N PRO A 250 -0.54 22.90 20.32
CA PRO A 250 -1.86 22.29 20.32
C PRO A 250 -1.95 21.17 19.29
N THR A 251 -2.66 20.09 19.63
CA THR A 251 -2.89 18.93 18.75
C THR A 251 -4.32 18.87 18.19
N ASN A 252 -5.18 19.79 18.62
CA ASN A 252 -6.57 19.86 18.17
C ASN A 252 -6.63 20.23 16.67
N PRO A 253 -7.29 19.42 15.83
CA PRO A 253 -7.50 19.74 14.41
C PRO A 253 -8.25 21.05 14.15
N ALA A 254 -9.05 21.56 15.10
CA ALA A 254 -9.73 22.84 14.94
C ALA A 254 -8.82 24.06 15.25
N ASP A 255 -7.63 23.85 15.83
CA ASP A 255 -6.72 24.93 16.17
C ASP A 255 -6.04 25.50 14.92
N LYS A 256 -6.12 26.82 14.74
CA LYS A 256 -5.57 27.52 13.57
C LYS A 256 -4.05 27.36 13.45
N SER A 257 -3.31 27.46 14.55
CA SER A 257 -1.85 27.33 14.53
C SER A 257 -1.39 25.91 14.22
N TYR A 258 -2.18 24.91 14.66
CA TYR A 258 -1.99 23.52 14.26
C TYR A 258 -2.24 23.33 12.76
N GLN A 259 -3.36 23.83 12.24
CA GLN A 259 -3.70 23.74 10.81
C GLN A 259 -2.68 24.48 9.92
N ASP A 260 -2.29 25.70 10.28
CA ASP A 260 -1.29 26.47 9.54
C ASP A 260 0.06 25.75 9.47
N ARG A 261 0.50 25.14 10.57
CA ARG A 261 1.71 24.31 10.62
C ARG A 261 1.61 23.07 9.73
N ILE A 262 0.45 22.41 9.71
CA ILE A 262 0.21 21.25 8.83
C ILE A 262 0.21 21.68 7.35
N ASN A 263 -0.53 22.73 7.01
CA ASN A 263 -0.69 23.22 5.64
C ASN A 263 0.62 23.74 5.04
N THR A 264 1.38 24.52 5.81
CA THR A 264 2.70 25.01 5.35
C THR A 264 3.71 23.89 5.19
N ARG A 265 3.66 22.85 6.05
CA ARG A 265 4.48 21.64 5.87
C ARG A 265 4.09 20.84 4.64
N LYS A 266 2.79 20.68 4.36
CA LYS A 266 2.27 20.06 3.12
C LYS A 266 2.78 20.82 1.89
N LYS A 267 2.60 22.15 1.88
CA LYS A 267 3.04 23.03 0.78
C LYS A 267 4.55 22.95 0.53
N PHE A 268 5.37 23.01 1.58
CA PHE A 268 6.82 22.88 1.48
C PHE A 268 7.24 21.54 0.85
N LYS A 269 6.66 20.42 1.30
CA LYS A 269 6.94 19.10 0.71
C LYS A 269 6.55 19.03 -0.77
N LYS A 270 5.40 19.58 -1.14
CA LYS A 270 4.95 19.63 -2.54
C LYS A 270 5.95 20.40 -3.40
N GLN A 271 6.38 21.58 -2.97
CA GLN A 271 7.35 22.39 -3.72
C GLN A 271 8.71 21.71 -3.85
N VAL A 272 9.19 21.05 -2.80
CA VAL A 272 10.41 20.22 -2.88
C VAL A 272 10.28 19.16 -3.98
N LYS A 273 9.14 18.44 -4.05
CA LYS A 273 8.91 17.41 -5.08
C LYS A 273 8.91 18.00 -6.49
N VAL A 274 8.23 19.13 -6.68
CA VAL A 274 8.15 19.84 -7.98
C VAL A 274 9.53 20.27 -8.46
N GLU A 275 10.31 20.92 -7.59
CA GLU A 275 11.64 21.43 -7.93
C GLU A 275 12.63 20.30 -8.20
N GLN A 276 12.56 19.20 -7.44
CA GLN A 276 13.35 18.00 -7.73
C GLN A 276 12.94 17.31 -9.03
N ALA A 277 11.66 17.37 -9.42
CA ALA A 277 11.22 16.85 -10.72
C ALA A 277 11.76 17.72 -11.86
N GLY A 278 11.64 19.05 -11.76
CA GLY A 278 12.19 19.96 -12.76
C GLY A 278 13.71 19.91 -12.90
N GLU A 279 14.45 19.56 -11.84
CA GLU A 279 15.89 19.28 -11.94
C GLU A 279 16.16 17.99 -12.72
N ARG A 280 15.44 16.90 -12.42
CA ARG A 280 15.58 15.63 -13.15
C ARG A 280 15.24 15.77 -14.63
N ASP A 281 14.22 16.56 -14.95
CA ASP A 281 13.82 16.80 -16.34
C ASP A 281 14.88 17.61 -17.10
N ARG A 282 15.51 18.60 -16.45
CA ARG A 282 16.66 19.33 -17.00
C ARG A 282 17.87 18.44 -17.21
N GLU A 283 18.26 17.65 -16.20
CA GLU A 283 19.33 16.66 -16.32
C GLU A 283 19.06 15.69 -17.49
N LYS A 284 17.82 15.23 -17.65
CA LYS A 284 17.42 14.36 -18.77
C LYS A 284 17.53 15.05 -20.13
N GLN A 285 17.12 16.32 -20.24
CA GLN A 285 17.26 17.10 -21.48
C GLN A 285 18.74 17.32 -21.84
N GLU A 286 19.58 17.71 -20.88
CA GLU A 286 21.02 17.90 -21.08
C GLU A 286 21.71 16.62 -21.56
N ILE A 287 21.34 15.45 -21.00
CA ILE A 287 21.85 14.15 -21.46
C ILE A 287 21.41 13.87 -22.91
N LEU A 288 20.13 14.08 -23.24
CA LEU A 288 19.61 13.83 -24.59
C LEU A 288 20.26 14.74 -25.64
N GLU A 289 20.47 16.01 -25.30
CA GLU A 289 21.18 16.98 -26.16
C GLU A 289 22.64 16.58 -26.37
N THR A 290 23.34 16.18 -25.31
CA THR A 290 24.75 15.73 -25.38
C THR A 290 24.92 14.47 -26.23
N VAL A 291 23.99 13.52 -26.13
CA VAL A 291 23.99 12.29 -26.96
C VAL A 291 23.69 12.60 -28.43
N SER A 292 22.80 13.55 -28.71
CA SER A 292 22.47 13.95 -30.08
C SER A 292 23.62 14.68 -30.81
N CYS A 293 24.46 15.42 -30.08
CA CYS A 293 25.65 16.07 -30.62
C CYS A 293 26.80 15.08 -30.90
N THR A 294 26.91 14.01 -30.11
CA THR A 294 27.97 12.99 -30.29
C THR A 294 27.67 11.97 -31.40
N THR A 295 26.41 11.81 -31.81
CA THR A 295 26.02 10.96 -32.94
C THR A 295 26.08 11.64 -34.32
N ASN A 296 26.25 12.96 -34.36
CA ASN A 296 26.32 13.76 -35.60
C ASN A 296 27.73 14.30 -35.89
N SER A 297 28.76 13.79 -35.20
CA SER A 297 30.18 14.11 -35.43
C SER A 297 30.91 12.92 -36.04
#